data_AF-X6NSG0-F1
#
_entry.id   AF-X6NSG0-F1
#
_cell.length_a   1.000
_cell.length_b   1.000
_cell.length_c   1.000
_cell.angle_alpha   90.00
_cell.angle_beta   90.00
_cell.angle_gamma   90.00
#
_symmetry.space_group_name_H-M   'P 1'
#
loop_
_entity.id
_entity.type
_entity.pdbx_description
1 polymer ?
#
loop_
_entity_poly.entity_id
_entity_poly.type
_entity_poly.pdbx_seq_one_letter_code
_entity_poly.pdbx_strand_id
1 'polypeptide(L)'
;MHICFCFTLSYNFFVLSSMCVGGGKSGEEAFHYSLWRDRLKEMNSCYGALPVHDGLWKCALETRDDILARLAIVHMVLEGRGLDVEPSSIQKLVNAKDEHSANLLKTISKDEITHVGSGVRWFRYVCENQNPPVKDPIAKFQQIVKERFRGNLKPPFNTKARDAAGFAPEWYLPLAK
;
A
#
# COMPACT_ATOMS: atom_id res chain seq x y z
N MET A 1 13.41 -3.98 -16.99
CA MET A 1 12.76 -2.69 -16.62
C MET A 1 11.36 -2.84 -16.01
N HIS A 2 10.72 -4.02 -16.02
CA HIS A 2 9.38 -4.22 -15.43
C HIS A 2 9.36 -4.60 -13.94
N ILE A 3 10.52 -4.89 -13.35
CA ILE A 3 10.68 -5.36 -11.96
C ILE A 3 10.62 -4.21 -10.94
N CYS A 4 10.98 -2.97 -11.34
CA CYS A 4 11.04 -1.80 -10.43
C CYS A 4 9.72 -1.45 -9.74
N PHE A 5 8.57 -1.73 -10.36
CA PHE A 5 7.28 -1.27 -9.84
C PHE A 5 6.78 -2.14 -8.68
N CYS A 6 6.92 -3.47 -8.77
CA CYS A 6 6.61 -4.39 -7.66
C CYS A 6 7.52 -4.18 -6.45
N PHE A 7 8.79 -3.83 -6.68
CA PHE A 7 9.76 -3.55 -5.62
C PHE A 7 9.40 -2.37 -4.73
N THR A 8 8.65 -1.39 -5.26
CA THR A 8 8.35 -0.16 -4.52
C THR A 8 7.25 -0.35 -3.46
N LEU A 9 6.37 -1.35 -3.63
CA LEU A 9 5.29 -1.69 -2.69
C LEU A 9 5.83 -2.47 -1.48
N SER A 10 6.52 -3.59 -1.70
CA SER A 10 7.01 -4.43 -0.59
C SER A 10 8.19 -3.83 0.18
N TYR A 11 9.05 -2.99 -0.44
CA TYR A 11 10.21 -2.42 0.26
C TYR A 11 9.83 -1.29 1.22
N ASN A 12 8.95 -0.40 0.80
CA ASN A 12 8.66 0.80 1.56
C ASN A 12 7.75 0.55 2.78
N PHE A 13 7.13 -0.63 2.84
CA PHE A 13 6.31 -1.05 3.96
C PHE A 13 7.10 -1.51 5.19
N PHE A 14 8.25 -2.18 4.97
CA PHE A 14 9.15 -2.66 6.03
C PHE A 14 9.56 -1.55 7.01
N VAL A 15 9.75 -0.32 6.52
CA VAL A 15 10.19 0.81 7.36
C VAL A 15 9.03 1.52 8.09
N LEU A 16 7.77 1.20 7.79
CA LEU A 16 6.60 1.90 8.35
C LEU A 16 5.71 1.04 9.22
N SER A 17 5.68 -0.26 8.98
CA SER A 17 5.00 -1.19 9.88
C SER A 17 5.60 -1.18 11.29
N SER A 18 6.87 -0.82 11.44
CA SER A 18 7.57 -0.79 12.73
C SER A 18 7.18 0.39 13.64
N MET A 19 6.27 1.28 13.23
CA MET A 19 5.91 2.48 14.01
C MET A 19 4.49 2.57 14.58
N CYS A 20 3.54 1.69 14.28
CA CYS A 20 2.18 1.80 14.86
C CYS A 20 1.44 0.46 15.03
N VAL A 21 1.21 0.13 16.32
CA VAL A 21 0.18 -0.77 16.90
C VAL A 21 0.33 -2.29 16.65
N GLY A 22 0.46 -3.03 17.76
CA GLY A 22 0.74 -4.46 17.81
C GLY A 22 -0.21 -5.35 17.00
N GLY A 23 0.40 -6.18 16.15
CA GLY A 23 -0.25 -7.26 15.42
C GLY A 23 0.45 -7.53 14.09
N GLY A 24 1.27 -8.59 14.01
CA GLY A 24 1.65 -9.34 12.79
C GLY A 24 2.43 -8.65 11.66
N LYS A 25 2.14 -7.39 11.32
CA LYS A 25 2.54 -6.74 10.06
C LYS A 25 4.05 -6.67 9.83
N SER A 26 4.84 -6.41 10.86
CA SER A 26 6.31 -6.31 10.68
C SER A 26 6.94 -7.64 10.28
N GLY A 27 6.29 -8.77 10.60
CA GLY A 27 6.68 -10.09 10.13
C GLY A 27 6.31 -10.33 8.66
N GLU A 28 5.13 -9.87 8.23
CA GLU A 28 4.65 -9.99 6.85
C GLU A 28 5.55 -9.20 5.89
N GLU A 29 5.88 -7.95 6.22
CA GLU A 29 6.74 -7.12 5.36
C GLU A 29 8.18 -7.63 5.30
N ALA A 30 8.71 -8.14 6.41
CA ALA A 30 10.02 -8.77 6.44
C ALA A 30 10.05 -10.06 5.58
N PHE A 31 8.94 -10.81 5.59
CA PHE A 31 8.76 -11.97 4.73
C PHE A 31 8.67 -11.58 3.25
N HIS A 32 7.85 -10.58 2.90
CA HIS A 32 7.75 -10.06 1.53
C HIS A 32 9.10 -9.56 1.00
N TYR A 33 9.83 -8.81 1.82
CA TYR A 33 11.20 -8.39 1.50
C TYR A 33 12.11 -9.60 1.22
N SER A 34 12.05 -10.62 2.06
CA SER A 34 12.88 -11.82 1.92
C SER A 34 12.59 -12.55 0.61
N LEU A 35 11.32 -12.72 0.24
CA LEU A 35 10.91 -13.30 -1.05
C LEU A 35 11.52 -12.54 -2.23
N TRP A 36 11.41 -11.20 -2.23
CA TRP A 36 11.93 -10.38 -3.31
C TRP A 36 13.46 -10.33 -3.35
N ARG A 37 14.12 -10.25 -2.20
CA ARG A 37 15.58 -10.29 -2.09
C ARG A 37 16.12 -11.58 -2.69
N ASP A 38 15.53 -12.72 -2.33
CA ASP A 38 16.01 -14.01 -2.80
C ASP A 38 15.71 -14.18 -4.30
N ARG A 39 14.56 -13.70 -4.77
CA ARG A 39 14.26 -13.64 -6.20
C ARG A 39 15.27 -12.79 -6.99
N LEU A 40 15.71 -11.64 -6.47
CA LEU A 40 16.74 -10.84 -7.15
C LEU A 40 18.08 -11.59 -7.25
N LYS A 41 18.48 -12.31 -6.20
CA LYS A 41 19.73 -13.08 -6.21
C LYS A 41 19.72 -14.14 -7.31
N GLU A 42 18.60 -14.84 -7.50
CA GLU A 42 18.44 -15.81 -8.60
C GLU A 42 18.61 -15.16 -9.99
N MET A 43 18.32 -13.87 -10.09
CA MET A 43 18.48 -13.08 -11.32
C MET A 43 19.84 -12.39 -11.41
N ASN A 44 20.82 -12.80 -10.60
CA ASN A 44 22.15 -12.17 -10.48
C ASN A 44 22.07 -10.66 -10.19
N SER A 45 21.06 -10.26 -9.42
CA SER A 45 20.84 -8.88 -8.99
C SER A 45 20.80 -8.81 -7.46
N CYS A 46 20.73 -7.61 -6.93
CA CYS A 46 20.63 -7.38 -5.49
C CYS A 46 19.78 -6.16 -5.17
N TYR A 47 19.37 -6.06 -3.91
CA TYR A 47 18.64 -4.91 -3.42
C TYR A 47 19.48 -3.62 -3.64
N GLY A 48 18.84 -2.57 -4.17
CA GLY A 48 19.51 -1.31 -4.51
C GLY A 48 20.21 -1.28 -5.88
N ALA A 49 20.31 -2.40 -6.60
CA ALA A 49 20.91 -2.43 -7.94
C ALA A 49 20.04 -1.78 -9.02
N LEU A 50 18.72 -1.69 -8.80
CA LEU A 50 17.77 -1.12 -9.74
C LEU A 50 17.23 0.21 -9.19
N PRO A 51 16.99 1.23 -10.04
CA PRO A 51 16.40 2.49 -9.59
C PRO A 51 14.98 2.24 -9.07
N VAL A 52 14.67 2.80 -7.90
CA VAL A 52 13.34 2.74 -7.30
C VAL A 52 12.87 4.14 -6.92
N HIS A 53 11.57 4.35 -6.87
CA HIS A 53 11.00 5.60 -6.38
C HIS A 53 10.91 5.56 -4.85
N ASP A 54 11.20 6.69 -4.20
CA ASP A 54 11.12 6.89 -2.74
C ASP A 54 9.76 7.45 -2.29
N GLY A 55 8.74 7.37 -3.15
CA GLY A 55 7.45 8.03 -2.94
C GLY A 55 6.76 7.64 -1.65
N LEU A 56 6.80 6.36 -1.26
CA LEU A 56 6.18 5.89 -0.04
C LEU A 56 6.99 6.33 1.20
N TRP A 57 8.32 6.27 1.15
CA TRP A 57 9.20 6.83 2.20
C TRP A 57 8.97 8.33 2.41
N LYS A 58 8.79 9.09 1.33
CA LYS A 58 8.43 10.52 1.40
C LYS A 58 7.07 10.73 2.06
N CYS A 59 6.03 10.05 1.57
CA CYS A 59 4.68 10.14 2.15
C CYS A 59 4.68 9.78 3.63
N ALA A 60 5.54 8.84 4.01
CA ALA A 60 5.75 8.52 5.39
C ALA A 60 6.36 9.66 6.21
N LEU A 61 7.49 10.20 5.78
CA LEU A 61 8.11 11.30 6.50
C LEU A 61 7.17 12.51 6.62
N GLU A 62 6.38 12.78 5.58
CA GLU A 62 5.40 13.88 5.53
C GLU A 62 4.14 13.66 6.40
N THR A 63 3.91 12.44 6.90
CA THR A 63 2.74 12.09 7.73
C THR A 63 3.13 11.57 9.12
N ARG A 64 4.40 11.71 9.52
CA ARG A 64 4.88 11.26 10.84
C ARG A 64 4.30 12.06 12.01
N ASP A 65 3.82 13.26 11.74
CA ASP A 65 3.23 14.20 12.70
C ASP A 65 1.74 13.92 13.01
N ASP A 66 1.05 13.15 12.16
CA ASP A 66 -0.40 12.93 12.27
C ASP A 66 -0.76 11.48 11.93
N ILE A 67 -1.26 10.75 12.93
CA ILE A 67 -1.66 9.35 12.80
C ILE A 67 -2.81 9.14 11.81
N LEU A 68 -3.78 10.06 11.71
CA LEU A 68 -4.83 9.96 10.71
C LEU A 68 -4.26 10.19 9.31
N ALA A 69 -3.33 11.15 9.16
CA ALA A 69 -2.62 11.37 7.91
C ALA A 69 -1.83 10.13 7.49
N ARG A 70 -1.13 9.49 8.45
CA ARG A 70 -0.39 8.25 8.23
C ARG A 70 -1.30 7.13 7.72
N LEU A 71 -2.40 6.88 8.42
CA LEU A 71 -3.35 5.83 8.08
C LEU A 71 -3.98 6.07 6.70
N ALA A 72 -4.43 7.30 6.43
CA ALA A 72 -5.03 7.64 5.14
C ALA A 72 -4.05 7.49 3.98
N ILE A 73 -2.85 8.07 4.08
CA ILE A 73 -1.93 8.12 2.94
C ILE A 73 -1.22 6.79 2.75
N VAL A 74 -0.61 6.23 3.79
CA VAL A 74 0.22 5.03 3.66
C VAL A 74 -0.66 3.78 3.56
N HIS A 75 -1.54 3.56 4.54
CA HIS A 75 -2.29 2.31 4.66
C HIS A 75 -3.52 2.24 3.75
N MET A 76 -4.12 3.36 3.37
CA MET A 76 -5.32 3.32 2.52
C MET A 76 -5.02 3.71 1.07
N VAL A 77 -4.32 4.82 0.83
CA VAL A 77 -4.01 5.29 -0.53
C VAL A 77 -2.90 4.45 -1.19
N LEU A 78 -1.74 4.28 -0.54
CA LEU A 78 -0.58 3.63 -1.16
C LEU A 78 -0.70 2.11 -1.23
N GLU A 79 -1.14 1.45 -0.16
CA GLU A 79 -1.49 0.01 -0.20
C GLU A 79 -2.65 -0.26 -1.17
N GLY A 80 -3.70 0.57 -1.13
CA GLY A 80 -4.82 0.47 -2.05
C GLY A 80 -4.39 0.62 -3.51
N ARG A 81 -3.35 1.41 -3.79
CA ARG A 81 -2.73 1.48 -5.12
C ARG A 81 -2.03 0.17 -5.49
N GLY A 82 -1.44 -0.54 -4.52
CA GLY A 82 -0.91 -1.89 -4.71
C GLY A 82 -1.93 -2.85 -5.28
N LEU A 83 -3.14 -2.87 -4.70
CA LEU A 83 -4.26 -3.70 -5.16
C LEU A 83 -4.68 -3.38 -6.61
N ASP A 84 -4.60 -2.12 -7.02
CA ASP A 84 -4.98 -1.69 -8.38
C ASP A 84 -3.95 -2.08 -9.44
N VAL A 85 -2.66 -2.06 -9.09
CA VAL A 85 -1.58 -2.30 -10.06
C VAL A 85 -1.20 -3.77 -10.18
N GLU A 86 -1.54 -4.57 -9.18
CA GLU A 86 -1.26 -6.01 -9.10
C GLU A 86 -1.66 -6.79 -10.36
N PRO A 87 -2.90 -6.69 -10.89
CA PRO A 87 -3.32 -7.53 -12.02
C PRO A 87 -2.47 -7.26 -13.26
N SER A 88 -2.20 -5.97 -13.51
CA SER A 88 -1.37 -5.54 -14.64
C SER A 88 0.10 -5.96 -14.48
N SER A 89 0.59 -6.02 -13.24
CA SER A 89 1.97 -6.37 -12.93
C SER A 89 2.19 -7.87 -13.09
N ILE A 90 1.25 -8.69 -12.62
CA ILE A 90 1.22 -10.14 -12.90
C ILE A 90 1.21 -10.40 -14.40
N GLN A 91 0.32 -9.75 -15.13
CA GLN A 91 0.22 -10.01 -16.57
C GLN A 91 1.52 -9.68 -17.30
N LYS A 92 2.22 -8.60 -16.90
CA LYS A 92 3.55 -8.26 -17.45
C LYS A 92 4.60 -9.32 -17.14
N LEU A 93 4.62 -9.86 -15.92
CA LEU A 93 5.55 -10.92 -15.52
C LEU A 93 5.28 -12.22 -16.29
N VAL A 94 4.01 -12.61 -16.42
CA VAL A 94 3.60 -13.78 -17.21
C VAL A 94 4.00 -13.61 -18.68
N ASN A 95 3.74 -12.44 -19.29
CA ASN A 95 4.13 -12.16 -20.67
C ASN A 95 5.65 -12.19 -20.86
N ALA A 96 6.41 -11.82 -19.83
CA ALA A 96 7.86 -11.93 -19.79
C ALA A 96 8.38 -13.35 -19.49
N LYS A 97 7.47 -14.34 -19.38
CA LYS A 97 7.77 -15.74 -19.00
C LYS A 97 8.42 -15.88 -17.62
N ASP A 98 8.16 -14.94 -16.72
CA ASP A 98 8.61 -14.95 -15.33
C ASP A 98 7.47 -15.38 -14.39
N GLU A 99 7.06 -16.64 -14.52
CA GLU A 99 5.99 -17.22 -13.70
C GLU A 99 6.34 -17.26 -12.22
N HIS A 100 7.63 -17.42 -11.89
CA HIS A 100 8.10 -17.45 -10.52
C HIS A 100 7.82 -16.12 -9.81
N SER A 101 8.25 -14.99 -10.39
CA SER A 101 7.96 -13.66 -9.83
C SER A 101 6.46 -13.36 -9.83
N ALA A 102 5.71 -13.81 -10.83
CA ALA A 102 4.26 -13.64 -10.87
C ALA A 102 3.57 -14.36 -9.70
N ASN A 103 4.02 -15.56 -9.35
CA ASN A 103 3.48 -16.32 -8.22
C ASN A 103 3.88 -15.73 -6.86
N LEU A 104 5.09 -15.19 -6.73
CA LEU A 104 5.49 -14.44 -5.53
C LEU A 104 4.58 -13.22 -5.31
N LEU A 105 4.31 -12.45 -6.37
CA LEU A 105 3.42 -11.30 -6.30
C LEU A 105 2.00 -11.70 -5.87
N LYS A 106 1.43 -12.79 -6.41
CA LYS A 106 0.12 -13.32 -5.98
C LYS A 106 0.06 -13.67 -4.50
N THR A 107 1.16 -14.18 -3.93
CA THR A 107 1.24 -14.50 -2.51
C THR A 107 1.17 -13.22 -1.68
N ILE A 108 2.03 -12.25 -2.02
CA ILE A 108 2.11 -10.95 -1.33
C ILE A 108 0.76 -10.21 -1.39
N SER A 109 0.12 -10.19 -2.56
CA SER A 109 -1.11 -9.41 -2.76
C SER A 109 -2.32 -9.91 -1.98
N LYS A 110 -2.29 -11.13 -1.45
CA LYS A 110 -3.33 -11.59 -0.51
C LYS A 110 -3.24 -10.85 0.82
N ASP A 111 -2.02 -10.56 1.28
CA ASP A 111 -1.77 -9.88 2.54
C ASP A 111 -2.15 -8.40 2.44
N GLU A 112 -1.90 -7.76 1.29
CA GLU A 112 -2.23 -6.35 1.00
C GLU A 112 -3.71 -6.01 1.20
N ILE A 113 -4.64 -6.94 0.95
CA ILE A 113 -6.08 -6.73 1.23
C ILE A 113 -6.30 -6.52 2.73
N THR A 114 -5.64 -7.33 3.56
CA THR A 114 -5.74 -7.24 5.02
C THR A 114 -5.05 -6.00 5.57
N HIS A 115 -4.02 -5.52 4.88
CA HIS A 115 -3.32 -4.29 5.24
C HIS A 115 -4.23 -3.09 5.05
N VAL A 116 -4.87 -2.98 3.87
CA VAL A 116 -5.80 -1.89 3.55
C VAL A 116 -6.97 -1.93 4.51
N GLY A 117 -7.51 -3.11 4.78
CA GLY A 117 -8.63 -3.25 5.71
C GLY A 117 -8.26 -2.90 7.15
N SER A 118 -7.03 -3.18 7.56
CA SER A 118 -6.51 -2.69 8.83
C SER A 118 -6.40 -1.16 8.84
N GLY A 119 -5.98 -0.55 7.73
CA GLY A 119 -5.96 0.91 7.54
C GLY A 119 -7.34 1.53 7.74
N VAL A 120 -8.36 1.03 7.04
CA VAL A 120 -9.75 1.48 7.16
C VAL A 120 -10.26 1.33 8.60
N ARG A 121 -10.04 0.16 9.21
CA ARG A 121 -10.49 -0.13 10.58
C ARG A 121 -9.86 0.82 11.60
N TRP A 122 -8.54 0.99 11.56
CA TRP A 122 -7.82 1.86 12.49
C TRP A 122 -8.13 3.34 12.24
N PHE A 123 -8.32 3.75 10.99
CA PHE A 123 -8.71 5.12 10.68
C PHE A 123 -10.05 5.48 11.32
N ARG A 124 -11.07 4.60 11.19
CA ARG A 124 -12.37 4.76 11.86
C ARG A 124 -12.22 4.81 13.38
N TYR A 125 -11.48 3.86 13.96
CA TYR A 125 -11.24 3.82 15.40
C TYR A 125 -10.61 5.11 15.92
N VAL A 126 -9.57 5.62 15.26
CA VAL A 126 -8.90 6.86 15.67
C VAL A 126 -9.85 8.06 15.54
N CYS A 127 -10.65 8.13 14.47
CA CYS A 127 -11.68 9.17 14.31
C CYS A 127 -12.70 9.18 15.46
N GLU A 128 -13.18 8.02 15.88
CA GLU A 128 -14.13 7.86 16.99
C GLU A 128 -13.53 8.24 18.35
N ASN A 129 -12.24 8.00 18.54
CA ASN A 129 -11.53 8.24 19.81
C ASN A 129 -10.81 9.61 19.88
N GLN A 130 -11.00 10.49 18.90
CA GLN A 130 -10.55 11.88 19.01
C GLN A 130 -11.38 12.67 20.02
N ASN A 131 -10.83 13.79 20.51
CA ASN A 131 -11.55 14.71 21.38
C ASN A 131 -11.56 16.13 20.75
N PRO A 132 -12.68 16.58 20.15
CA PRO A 132 -13.95 15.87 19.98
C PRO A 132 -13.88 14.77 18.89
N PRO A 133 -14.80 13.78 18.91
CA PRO A 133 -14.85 12.74 17.88
C PRO A 133 -15.14 13.30 16.48
N VAL A 134 -14.53 12.69 15.47
CA VAL A 134 -14.79 13.01 14.06
C VAL A 134 -16.08 12.33 13.63
N LYS A 135 -17.12 13.12 13.31
CA LYS A 135 -18.45 12.61 12.93
C LYS A 135 -18.49 11.86 11.60
N ASP A 136 -17.67 12.28 10.64
CA ASP A 136 -17.61 11.68 9.31
C ASP A 136 -16.16 11.30 8.95
N PRO A 137 -15.76 10.04 9.21
CA PRO A 137 -14.43 9.54 8.85
C PRO A 137 -14.15 9.58 7.35
N ILE A 138 -15.15 9.41 6.49
CA ILE A 138 -14.96 9.41 5.03
C ILE A 138 -14.60 10.83 4.56
N ALA A 139 -15.37 11.83 5.00
CA ALA A 139 -15.07 13.22 4.70
C ALA A 139 -13.68 13.63 5.24
N LYS A 140 -13.34 13.19 6.46
CA LYS A 140 -12.01 13.45 7.04
C LYS A 140 -10.88 12.80 6.24
N PHE A 141 -11.05 11.57 5.79
CA PHE A 141 -10.10 10.91 4.89
C PHE A 141 -9.93 11.68 3.60
N GLN A 142 -11.03 12.05 2.93
CA GLN A 142 -10.99 12.80 1.67
C GLN A 142 -10.31 14.15 1.84
N GLN A 143 -10.56 14.85 2.95
CA GLN A 143 -9.88 16.08 3.31
C GLN A 143 -8.37 15.85 3.42
N ILE A 144 -7.94 14.86 4.22
CA ILE A 144 -6.53 14.53 4.42
C ILE A 144 -5.85 14.20 3.09
N VAL A 145 -6.48 13.40 2.23
CA VAL A 145 -5.90 13.05 0.93
C VAL A 145 -5.74 14.30 0.06
N LYS A 146 -6.71 15.21 0.02
CA LYS A 146 -6.59 16.47 -0.73
C LYS A 146 -5.48 17.38 -0.20
N GLU A 147 -5.29 17.42 1.12
CA GLU A 147 -4.30 18.29 1.78
C GLU A 147 -2.89 17.72 1.74
N ARG A 148 -2.74 16.40 1.89
CA ARG A 148 -1.45 15.76 2.16
C ARG A 148 -0.95 14.87 1.03
N PHE A 149 -1.81 14.40 0.12
CA PHE A 149 -1.37 13.56 -1.00
C PHE A 149 -1.06 14.41 -2.23
N ARG A 150 0.21 14.44 -2.64
CA ARG A 150 0.66 15.15 -3.84
C ARG A 150 0.41 14.39 -5.14
N GLY A 151 -0.02 13.12 -5.05
CA GLY A 151 -0.33 12.28 -6.21
C GLY A 151 -1.81 12.36 -6.62
N ASN A 152 -2.17 11.55 -7.62
CA ASN A 152 -3.56 11.37 -8.05
C ASN A 152 -3.99 9.92 -7.81
N LEU A 153 -5.23 9.72 -7.36
CA LEU A 153 -5.86 8.41 -7.36
C LEU A 153 -6.38 8.15 -8.78
N LYS A 154 -5.68 7.29 -9.51
CA LYS A 154 -5.96 7.03 -10.93
C LYS A 154 -6.63 5.67 -11.12
N PRO A 155 -7.74 5.59 -11.86
CA PRO A 155 -8.29 4.30 -12.29
C PRO A 155 -7.32 3.57 -13.25
N PRO A 156 -7.53 2.27 -13.51
CA PRO A 156 -8.61 1.42 -12.99
C PRO A 156 -8.41 1.07 -11.51
N PHE A 157 -9.50 1.06 -10.74
CA PHE A 157 -9.48 0.59 -9.36
C PHE A 157 -9.83 -0.89 -9.30
N ASN A 158 -9.13 -1.67 -8.48
CA ASN A 158 -9.50 -3.04 -8.18
C ASN A 158 -10.63 -3.06 -7.14
N THR A 159 -11.85 -2.75 -7.60
CA THR A 159 -13.04 -2.61 -6.74
C THR A 159 -13.26 -3.86 -5.90
N LYS A 160 -13.14 -5.05 -6.50
CA LYS A 160 -13.29 -6.32 -5.78
C LYS A 160 -12.32 -6.46 -4.60
N ALA A 161 -11.04 -6.13 -4.79
CA ALA A 161 -10.04 -6.22 -3.71
C ALA A 161 -10.23 -5.12 -2.66
N ARG A 162 -10.55 -3.89 -3.09
CA ARG A 162 -10.85 -2.77 -2.18
C ARG A 162 -12.10 -3.02 -1.34
N ASP A 163 -13.15 -3.58 -1.94
CA ASP A 163 -14.38 -3.98 -1.25
C ASP A 163 -14.10 -5.09 -0.22
N ALA A 164 -13.26 -6.07 -0.56
CA ALA A 164 -12.82 -7.11 0.38
C ALA A 164 -12.04 -6.55 1.58
N ALA A 165 -11.36 -5.41 1.40
CA ALA A 165 -10.72 -4.65 2.47
C ALA A 165 -11.68 -3.73 3.25
N GLY A 166 -12.96 -3.65 2.86
CA GLY A 166 -13.90 -2.66 3.42
C GLY A 166 -13.61 -1.21 3.01
N PHE A 167 -12.77 -1.01 1.99
CA PHE A 167 -12.43 0.30 1.44
C PHE A 167 -13.38 0.62 0.29
N ALA A 168 -14.60 0.97 0.65
CA ALA A 168 -15.71 1.13 -0.29
C ALA A 168 -15.56 2.36 -1.22
N PRO A 169 -16.28 2.41 -2.36
CA PRO A 169 -16.09 3.44 -3.40
C PRO A 169 -16.23 4.88 -2.93
N GLU A 170 -17.10 5.16 -1.95
CA GLU A 170 -17.33 6.48 -1.38
C GLU A 170 -16.08 7.10 -0.74
N TRP A 171 -15.11 6.29 -0.33
CA TRP A 171 -13.86 6.79 0.21
C TRP A 171 -13.00 7.45 -0.87
N TYR A 172 -12.90 6.84 -2.06
CA TYR A 172 -11.85 7.16 -3.02
C TYR A 172 -12.34 7.62 -4.39
N LEU A 173 -13.55 7.27 -4.83
CA LEU A 173 -14.08 7.73 -6.11
C LEU A 173 -14.19 9.26 -6.20
N PRO A 174 -14.62 10.00 -5.16
CA PRO A 174 -14.66 11.47 -5.21
C PRO A 174 -13.28 12.14 -5.32
N LEU A 175 -12.20 11.37 -5.11
CA LEU A 175 -10.81 11.82 -5.19
C LEU A 175 -10.14 11.42 -6.51
N ALA A 176 -10.82 10.61 -7.32
CA ALA A 176 -10.26 10.10 -8.57
C ALA A 176 -10.05 11.24 -9.58
N LYS A 177 -8.91 11.22 -10.26
CA LYS A 177 -8.54 12.18 -11.32
C LYS A 177 -8.00 11.45 -12.54
#